data_AF-A0AAW0JRP0-F1
#
_entry.id   AF-A0AAW0JRP0-F1
#
_cell.length_a   1.000
_cell.length_b   1.000
_cell.length_c   1.000
_cell.angle_alpha   90.00
_cell.angle_beta   90.00
_cell.angle_gamma   90.00
#
_symmetry.space_group_name_H-M   'P 1'
#
loop_
_entity.id
_entity.type
_entity.pdbx_description
1 polymer ?
#
loop_
_entity_poly.entity_id
_entity_poly.type
_entity_poly.pdbx_seq_one_letter_code
_entity_poly.pdbx_strand_id
1 'polypeptide(L)'
;MVLLRDLFILQVVGLVFTYNFSNCNFKEISDIYSETIFPDLSEYLNGVIFNFWHFLCSLNSAACEQTDCLTKIEYHTLNPIPGCPSLPEKTFALKTKGTLTKHCPGYNETQ
;
A
#
# COMPACT_ATOMS: atom_id res chain seq x y z
N MET A 1 28.01 3.33 20.77
CA MET A 1 27.03 2.22 20.71
C MET A 1 25.74 2.68 21.40
N VAL A 2 25.01 3.60 20.75
CA VAL A 2 23.74 4.20 21.26
C VAL A 2 22.67 4.28 20.16
N LEU A 3 23.04 4.02 18.89
CA LEU A 3 22.18 4.18 17.71
C LEU A 3 21.14 3.07 17.48
N LEU A 4 21.14 2.00 18.28
CA LEU A 4 20.20 0.88 18.13
C LEU A 4 18.94 1.01 18.98
N ARG A 5 18.97 1.84 20.03
CA ARG A 5 17.85 1.95 20.99
C ARG A 5 16.71 2.82 20.45
N ASP A 6 17.03 3.80 19.60
CA ASP A 6 16.05 4.70 18.98
C ASP A 6 15.39 4.09 17.73
N LEU A 7 16.03 3.09 17.09
CA LEU A 7 15.45 2.35 15.96
C LEU A 7 14.25 1.50 16.40
N PHE A 8 14.32 0.93 17.61
CA PHE A 8 13.23 0.12 18.17
C PHE A 8 12.02 0.95 18.60
N ILE A 9 12.22 2.19 19.07
CA ILE A 9 11.11 3.07 19.46
C ILE A 9 10.31 3.49 18.22
N LEU A 10 10.96 3.75 17.08
CA LEU A 10 10.27 4.01 15.81
C LEU A 10 9.45 2.80 15.32
N GLN A 11 9.94 1.56 15.53
CA GLN A 11 9.16 0.36 15.19
C GLN A 11 7.95 0.13 16.11
N VAL A 12 8.02 0.56 17.38
CA VAL A 12 6.92 0.41 18.34
C VAL A 12 5.87 1.53 18.20
N VAL A 13 6.26 2.72 17.76
CA VAL A 13 5.32 3.83 17.46
C VAL A 13 4.68 3.66 16.07
N GLY A 14 5.38 3.05 15.11
CA GLY A 14 4.80 2.61 13.82
C GLY A 14 3.80 1.45 13.96
N LEU A 15 3.65 0.88 15.15
CA LEU A 15 2.73 -0.23 15.43
C LEU A 15 1.32 0.22 15.86
N VAL A 16 1.07 1.54 16.02
CA VAL A 16 -0.15 2.04 16.67
C VAL A 16 -1.19 2.68 15.73
N PHE A 17 -0.94 2.82 14.42
CA PHE A 17 -2.00 3.21 13.48
C PHE A 17 -1.91 2.49 12.13
N THR A 18 -1.90 1.16 12.12
CA THR A 18 -2.30 0.45 10.89
C THR A 18 -3.80 0.65 10.73
N TYR A 19 -4.20 1.54 9.82
CA TYR A 19 -5.60 1.72 9.46
C TYR A 19 -6.25 0.35 9.18
N ASN A 20 -7.42 0.10 9.76
CA ASN A 20 -8.13 -1.15 9.53
C ASN A 20 -8.91 -1.09 8.22
N PHE A 21 -8.41 -1.80 7.20
CA PHE A 21 -9.02 -1.86 5.88
C PHE A 21 -10.29 -2.73 5.79
N SER A 22 -10.74 -3.37 6.88
CA SER A 22 -11.88 -4.31 6.83
C SER A 22 -13.19 -3.70 6.33
N ASN A 23 -13.32 -2.38 6.44
CA ASN A 23 -14.53 -1.63 6.06
C ASN A 23 -14.41 -0.97 4.68
N CYS A 24 -13.32 -1.22 3.94
CA CYS A 24 -13.15 -0.67 2.60
C CYS A 24 -14.09 -1.33 1.58
N ASN A 25 -14.41 -0.59 0.52
CA ASN A 25 -15.13 -1.13 -0.63
C ASN A 25 -14.15 -1.81 -1.59
N PHE A 26 -13.81 -3.08 -1.31
CA PHE A 26 -12.85 -3.86 -2.09
C PHE A 26 -13.18 -4.01 -3.56
N LYS A 27 -14.48 -4.06 -3.91
CA LYS A 27 -14.91 -4.20 -5.30
C LYS A 27 -14.48 -2.98 -6.12
N GLU A 28 -14.84 -1.78 -5.65
CA GLU A 28 -14.46 -0.53 -6.32
C GLU A 28 -12.93 -0.34 -6.36
N ILE A 29 -12.24 -0.71 -5.28
CA ILE A 29 -10.77 -0.66 -5.24
C ILE A 29 -10.15 -1.58 -6.30
N SER A 30 -10.68 -2.81 -6.44
CA SER A 30 -10.23 -3.78 -7.44
C SER A 30 -10.48 -3.31 -8.87
N ASP A 31 -11.65 -2.71 -9.12
CA ASP A 31 -12.03 -2.19 -10.43
C ASP A 31 -11.10 -1.02 -10.82
N ILE A 32 -10.93 -0.03 -9.91
CA ILE A 32 -10.02 1.10 -10.13
C ILE A 32 -8.56 0.64 -10.28
N TYR A 33 -8.15 -0.36 -9.50
CA TYR A 33 -6.80 -0.91 -9.61
C TYR A 33 -6.55 -1.43 -11.02
N SER A 34 -7.44 -2.28 -11.53
CA SER A 34 -7.31 -2.92 -12.84
C SER A 34 -7.35 -1.90 -13.99
N GLU A 35 -8.23 -0.90 -13.88
CA GLU A 35 -8.45 0.08 -14.95
C GLU A 35 -7.43 1.22 -14.98
N THR A 36 -6.88 1.62 -13.81
CA THR A 36 -6.16 2.91 -13.72
C THR A 36 -4.81 2.84 -13.02
N ILE A 37 -4.64 1.99 -11.99
CA ILE A 37 -3.39 1.92 -11.21
C ILE A 37 -2.43 0.93 -11.86
N PHE A 38 -2.93 -0.24 -12.28
CA PHE A 38 -2.11 -1.27 -12.91
C PHE A 38 -1.45 -0.81 -14.22
N PRO A 39 -2.13 -0.06 -15.12
CA PRO A 39 -1.47 0.47 -16.32
C PRO A 39 -0.27 1.37 -16.00
N ASP A 40 -0.43 2.32 -15.07
CA ASP A 40 0.67 3.21 -14.63
C ASP A 40 1.82 2.44 -13.98
N LEU A 41 1.48 1.43 -13.15
CA LEU A 41 2.48 0.58 -12.49
C LEU A 41 3.23 -0.25 -13.53
N SER A 42 2.52 -0.82 -14.51
CA SER A 42 3.10 -1.61 -15.60
C SER A 42 4.04 -0.77 -16.47
N GLU A 43 3.65 0.47 -16.79
CA GLU A 43 4.48 1.44 -17.49
C GLU A 43 5.73 1.78 -16.66
N TYR A 44 5.57 2.08 -15.37
CA TYR A 44 6.69 2.38 -14.47
C TYR A 44 7.71 1.23 -14.38
N LEU A 45 7.23 -0.02 -14.40
CA LEU A 45 8.07 -1.20 -14.40
C LEU A 45 8.64 -1.55 -15.78
N ASN A 46 8.36 -0.77 -16.82
CA ASN A 46 8.71 -1.05 -18.21
C ASN A 46 8.31 -2.48 -18.65
N GLY A 47 7.15 -2.96 -18.18
CA GLY A 47 6.70 -4.33 -18.46
C GLY A 47 7.53 -5.43 -17.81
N VAL A 48 8.48 -5.11 -16.93
CA VAL A 48 9.11 -6.09 -16.03
C VAL A 48 8.05 -6.49 -15.00
N ILE A 49 7.25 -7.48 -15.37
CA ILE A 49 6.33 -8.15 -14.45
C ILE A 49 7.21 -8.94 -13.48
N PHE A 50 7.71 -8.27 -12.44
CA PHE A 50 8.07 -9.00 -11.23
C PHE A 50 6.81 -9.76 -10.84
N ASN A 51 6.94 -11.01 -10.36
CA ASN A 51 5.83 -11.82 -9.82
C ASN A 51 5.25 -11.21 -8.51
N PHE A 52 5.24 -9.88 -8.40
CA PHE A 52 4.85 -9.06 -7.28
C PHE A 52 3.41 -9.33 -6.87
N TRP A 53 2.52 -9.57 -7.85
CA TRP A 53 1.10 -9.88 -7.57
C TRP A 53 0.87 -11.27 -7.00
N HIS A 54 1.59 -12.29 -7.48
CA HIS A 54 1.55 -13.63 -6.89
C HIS A 54 2.19 -13.65 -5.49
N PHE A 55 3.19 -12.79 -5.25
CA PHE A 55 3.86 -12.63 -3.96
C PHE A 55 3.04 -11.84 -2.94
N LEU A 56 2.29 -10.82 -3.36
CA LEU A 56 1.52 -9.99 -2.44
C LEU A 56 0.15 -10.56 -2.09
N CYS A 57 -0.53 -11.24 -3.03
CA CYS A 57 -1.94 -11.61 -2.88
C CYS A 57 -2.30 -12.95 -3.55
N SER A 58 -1.58 -14.03 -3.26
CA SER A 58 -2.08 -15.38 -3.57
C SER A 58 -3.32 -15.70 -2.72
N LEU A 59 -4.46 -15.29 -3.28
CA LEU A 59 -5.85 -15.56 -2.94
C LEU A 59 -6.07 -16.99 -2.43
N ASN A 60 -6.50 -17.17 -1.18
CA ASN A 60 -7.59 -18.05 -0.74
C ASN A 60 -7.92 -17.96 0.78
N SER A 61 -8.14 -16.74 1.32
CA SER A 61 -8.97 -16.52 2.52
C SER A 61 -9.63 -15.12 2.49
N ALA A 62 -10.88 -15.10 2.04
CA ALA A 62 -11.55 -14.00 1.30
C ALA A 62 -11.72 -12.61 1.95
N ALA A 63 -11.24 -12.35 3.17
CA ALA A 63 -11.38 -11.01 3.80
C ALA A 63 -10.14 -10.59 4.59
N CYS A 64 -9.52 -11.52 5.33
CA CYS A 64 -8.26 -11.26 6.02
C CYS A 64 -7.09 -11.07 5.04
N GLU A 65 -7.09 -11.76 3.89
CA GLU A 65 -6.07 -11.51 2.87
C GLU A 65 -6.25 -10.18 2.15
N GLN A 66 -7.48 -9.74 1.88
CA GLN A 66 -7.69 -8.47 1.18
C GLN A 66 -7.27 -7.28 2.04
N THR A 67 -7.57 -7.32 3.33
CA THR A 67 -7.12 -6.31 4.29
C THR A 67 -5.60 -6.30 4.43
N ASP A 68 -4.98 -7.47 4.64
CA ASP A 68 -3.51 -7.61 4.71
C ASP A 68 -2.81 -7.15 3.42
N CYS A 69 -3.39 -7.48 2.26
CA CYS A 69 -2.95 -7.01 0.96
C CYS A 69 -2.99 -5.47 0.86
N LEU A 70 -4.10 -4.84 1.25
CA LEU A 70 -4.20 -3.39 1.23
C LEU A 70 -3.23 -2.74 2.21
N THR A 71 -3.01 -3.33 3.39
CA THR A 71 -1.99 -2.85 4.33
C THR A 71 -0.59 -2.89 3.71
N LYS A 72 -0.22 -3.98 3.03
CA LYS A 72 1.09 -4.06 2.35
C LYS A 72 1.20 -3.10 1.18
N ILE A 73 0.13 -2.96 0.39
CA ILE A 73 0.10 -2.03 -0.75
C ILE A 73 0.27 -0.60 -0.26
N GLU A 74 -0.51 -0.18 0.74
CA GLU A 74 -0.38 1.14 1.37
C GLU A 74 1.06 1.35 1.84
N TYR A 75 1.57 0.42 2.66
CA TYR A 75 2.88 0.55 3.25
C TYR A 75 3.99 0.70 2.20
N HIS A 76 4.03 -0.20 1.21
CA HIS A 76 5.08 -0.23 0.19
C HIS A 76 4.94 0.86 -0.88
N THR A 77 3.74 1.42 -1.07
CA THR A 77 3.48 2.39 -2.13
C THR A 77 3.59 3.82 -1.62
N LEU A 78 3.15 4.07 -0.38
CA LEU A 78 2.95 5.42 0.16
C LEU A 78 4.03 5.83 1.15
N ASN A 79 4.84 4.89 1.64
CA ASN A 79 6.01 5.22 2.46
C ASN A 79 7.28 5.29 1.61
N PRO A 80 8.09 6.36 1.75
CA PRO A 80 9.37 6.46 1.06
C PRO A 80 10.34 5.41 1.63
N ILE A 81 10.98 4.64 0.74
CA ILE A 81 12.01 3.67 1.13
C ILE A 81 13.41 4.21 0.88
N PRO A 82 14.42 3.82 1.68
CA PRO A 82 15.82 4.13 1.37
C PRO A 82 16.19 3.68 -0.05
N GLY A 83 16.67 4.61 -0.87
CA GLY A 83 17.00 4.37 -2.28
C GLY A 83 15.87 4.66 -3.27
N CYS A 84 14.62 4.85 -2.82
CA CYS A 84 13.51 5.29 -3.67
C CYS A 84 12.57 6.27 -2.93
N PRO A 85 13.06 7.48 -2.59
CA PRO A 85 12.28 8.43 -1.78
C PRO A 85 11.09 9.06 -2.54
N SER A 86 11.13 9.11 -3.87
CA SER A 86 10.08 9.70 -4.70
C SER A 86 9.01 8.71 -5.17
N LEU A 87 8.99 7.49 -4.61
CA LEU A 87 7.96 6.49 -4.93
C LEU A 87 6.54 6.98 -4.61
N PRO A 88 6.27 7.61 -3.44
CA PRO A 88 4.92 8.09 -3.12
C PRO A 88 4.44 9.24 -4.03
N GLU A 89 5.36 9.88 -4.77
CA GLU A 89 5.06 10.96 -5.71
C GLU A 89 4.71 10.45 -7.12
N LYS A 90 4.83 9.14 -7.38
CA LYS A 90 4.49 8.55 -8.67
C LYS A 90 2.98 8.55 -8.91
N THR A 91 2.57 8.62 -10.17
CA THR A 91 1.15 8.68 -10.56
C THR A 91 0.34 7.50 -9.99
N PHE A 92 0.87 6.27 -10.07
CA PHE A 92 0.20 5.10 -9.51
C PHE A 92 0.06 5.17 -7.98
N ALA A 93 1.03 5.77 -7.28
CA ALA A 93 0.98 5.97 -5.84
C ALA A 93 -0.05 7.03 -5.44
N LEU A 94 -0.08 8.16 -6.16
CA LEU A 94 -1.09 9.20 -5.97
C LEU A 94 -2.52 8.69 -6.25
N LYS A 95 -2.70 7.87 -7.29
CA LYS A 95 -3.97 7.18 -7.57
C LYS A 95 -4.34 6.20 -6.47
N THR A 96 -3.38 5.41 -5.98
CA THR A 96 -3.58 4.48 -4.85
C THR A 96 -4.08 5.23 -3.61
N LYS A 97 -3.40 6.32 -3.22
CA LYS A 97 -3.81 7.23 -2.15
C LYS A 97 -5.24 7.75 -2.33
N GLY A 98 -5.55 8.26 -3.53
CA GLY A 98 -6.88 8.78 -3.85
C GLY A 98 -7.96 7.71 -3.73
N THR A 99 -7.68 6.50 -4.21
CA THR A 99 -8.58 5.35 -4.14
C THR A 99 -8.85 4.94 -2.69
N LEU A 100 -7.80 4.80 -1.86
CA LEU A 100 -7.97 4.46 -0.44
C LEU A 100 -8.76 5.55 0.30
N THR A 101 -8.42 6.83 0.10
CA THR A 101 -9.15 7.96 0.71
C THR A 101 -10.63 7.98 0.35
N LYS A 102 -10.98 7.59 -0.88
CA LYS A 102 -12.37 7.60 -1.35
C LYS A 102 -13.16 6.35 -0.92
N HIS A 103 -12.52 5.20 -0.88
CA HIS A 103 -13.20 3.90 -0.75
C HIS A 103 -12.95 3.20 0.59
N CYS A 104 -12.16 3.79 1.48
CA CYS A 104 -11.92 3.31 2.85
C CYS A 104 -12.42 4.35 3.88
N PRO A 105 -13.55 4.10 4.56
CA PRO A 105 -14.12 5.04 5.52
C PRO A 105 -13.14 5.36 6.67
N GLY A 106 -12.86 6.65 6.89
CA GLY A 106 -11.96 7.10 7.95
C GLY A 106 -10.47 6.95 7.64
N TYR A 107 -10.11 6.53 6.42
CA TYR A 107 -8.71 6.56 5.97
C TYR A 107 -8.29 8.01 5.74
N ASN A 108 -7.25 8.45 6.46
CA ASN A 108 -6.61 9.74 6.27
C ASN A 108 -5.12 9.58 6.51
N GLU A 109 -4.29 9.81 5.50
CA GLU A 109 -2.82 9.66 5.55
C GLU A 109 -2.10 10.64 6.50
N THR A 110 -2.85 11.51 7.20
CA THR A 110 -2.28 12.40 8.23
C THR A 110 -2.24 11.75 9.62
N GLN A 111 -2.43 10.43 9.72
CA GLN A 111 -2.15 9.65 10.94
C GLN A 111 -0.70 9.17 10.99
#